data_AF-A0A6I4U9E7-F1
#
_entry.id   AF-A0A6I4U9E7-F1
#
_cell.length_a   1.000
_cell.length_b   1.000
_cell.length_c   1.000
_cell.angle_alpha   90.00
_cell.angle_beta   90.00
_cell.angle_gamma   90.00
#
_symmetry.space_group_name_H-M   'P 1'
#
loop_
_entity.id
_entity.type
_entity.pdbx_description
1 polymer ?
#
loop_
_entity_poly.entity_id
_entity_poly.type
_entity_poly.pdbx_seq_one_letter_code
_entity_poly.pdbx_strand_id
1 'polypeptide(L)'
;MGEINWLAVLLGTLAFFAVGALWYGVLFAKAWQKAAGLSDEKIRSGNLPLIFGLTFLAELVIALTLWHGIARSGASDRAVMMMAIGFGATVMAPALGINYLYLRKTLRHFLIDAGHFIVGMAAMGGVFLLFR
;
A
#
# COMPACT_ATOMS: atom_id res chain seq x y z
N MET A 1 9.70 23.09 -3.87
CA MET A 1 8.84 21.93 -3.51
C MET A 1 7.57 22.52 -2.90
N GLY A 2 6.37 21.99 -3.18
CA GLY A 2 5.16 22.45 -2.46
C GLY A 2 5.33 22.21 -0.96
N GLU A 3 4.63 22.97 -0.11
CA GLU A 3 4.72 22.77 1.34
C GLU A 3 4.31 21.34 1.72
N ILE A 4 5.13 20.67 2.51
CA ILE A 4 4.88 19.30 2.94
C ILE A 4 4.08 19.36 4.24
N ASN A 5 2.81 18.95 4.19
CA ASN A 5 2.05 18.68 5.41
C ASN A 5 2.51 17.33 5.98
N TRP A 6 3.50 17.37 6.86
CA TRP A 6 4.06 16.19 7.49
C TRP A 6 3.03 15.37 8.28
N LEU A 7 2.03 16.04 8.86
CA LEU A 7 0.94 15.35 9.56
C LEU A 7 0.10 14.52 8.58
N ALA A 8 -0.32 15.13 7.45
CA ALA A 8 -1.07 14.42 6.42
C ALA A 8 -0.28 13.22 5.88
N VAL A 9 1.01 13.41 5.56
CA VAL A 9 1.89 12.35 5.07
C VAL A 9 2.02 11.19 6.06
N LEU A 10 2.28 11.49 7.34
CA LEU A 10 2.42 10.45 8.38
C LEU A 10 1.11 9.70 8.63
N LEU A 11 -0.01 10.42 8.71
CA LEU A 11 -1.33 9.79 8.89
C LEU A 11 -1.75 8.97 7.66
N GLY A 12 -1.44 9.44 6.45
CA GLY A 12 -1.71 8.69 5.21
C GLY A 12 -0.86 7.42 5.12
N THR A 13 0.40 7.51 5.56
CA THR A 13 1.28 6.33 5.70
C THR A 13 0.70 5.34 6.70
N LEU A 14 0.30 5.81 7.89
CA LEU A 14 -0.32 4.97 8.92
C LEU A 14 -1.62 4.31 8.44
N ALA A 15 -2.43 5.01 7.64
CA ALA A 15 -3.65 4.45 7.08
C ALA A 15 -3.37 3.31 6.10
N PHE A 16 -2.38 3.46 5.21
CA PHE A 16 -1.94 2.35 4.35
C PHE A 16 -1.40 1.20 5.21
N PHE A 17 -0.47 1.48 6.12
CA PHE A 17 0.13 0.49 7.00
C PHE A 17 -0.92 -0.32 7.78
N ALA A 18 -1.94 0.36 8.33
CA ALA A 18 -3.04 -0.26 9.05
C ALA A 18 -3.89 -1.16 8.14
N VAL A 19 -4.15 -0.75 6.90
CA VAL A 19 -4.77 -1.63 5.90
C VAL A 19 -3.93 -2.88 5.72
N GLY A 20 -2.61 -2.79 5.58
CA GLY A 20 -1.73 -3.95 5.47
C GLY A 20 -1.82 -4.91 6.66
N ALA A 21 -1.75 -4.37 7.88
CA ALA A 21 -1.88 -5.17 9.10
C ALA A 21 -3.24 -5.91 9.16
N LEU A 22 -4.34 -5.24 8.82
CA LEU A 22 -5.67 -5.85 8.78
C LEU A 22 -5.81 -6.85 7.61
N TRP A 23 -5.25 -6.53 6.46
CA TRP A 23 -5.37 -7.34 5.23
C TRP A 23 -4.66 -8.68 5.39
N TYR A 24 -3.39 -8.65 5.79
CA TYR A 24 -2.56 -9.85 5.93
C TYR A 24 -2.69 -10.53 7.29
N GLY A 25 -3.08 -9.80 8.34
CA GLY A 25 -3.25 -10.34 9.68
C GLY A 25 -4.65 -10.92 9.96
N VAL A 26 -5.70 -10.39 9.32
CA VAL A 26 -7.09 -10.73 9.65
C VAL A 26 -7.90 -11.15 8.43
N LEU A 27 -8.07 -10.27 7.45
CA LEU A 27 -9.04 -10.46 6.36
C LEU A 27 -8.65 -11.60 5.40
N PHE A 28 -7.37 -11.62 4.98
CA PHE A 28 -6.85 -12.58 4.00
C PHE A 28 -5.75 -13.47 4.55
N ALA A 29 -5.50 -13.48 5.86
CA ALA A 29 -4.35 -14.15 6.48
C ALA A 29 -4.10 -15.58 5.96
N LYS A 30 -5.10 -16.48 6.08
CA LYS A 30 -4.97 -17.87 5.63
C LYS A 30 -4.87 -18.00 4.10
N ALA A 31 -5.61 -17.16 3.37
CA ALA A 31 -5.64 -17.20 1.91
C ALA A 31 -4.31 -16.73 1.32
N TRP A 32 -3.77 -15.63 1.85
CA TRP A 32 -2.47 -15.07 1.52
C TRP A 32 -1.37 -16.07 1.86
N GLN A 33 -1.31 -16.56 3.10
CA GLN A 33 -0.29 -17.49 3.54
C GLN A 33 -0.22 -18.74 2.65
N LYS A 34 -1.38 -19.33 2.32
CA LYS A 34 -1.48 -20.47 1.41
C LYS A 34 -0.99 -20.11 0.00
N ALA A 35 -1.37 -18.94 -0.52
CA ALA A 35 -0.93 -18.49 -1.85
C ALA A 35 0.56 -18.12 -1.91
N ALA A 36 1.13 -17.70 -0.78
CA ALA A 36 2.54 -17.39 -0.60
C ALA A 36 3.40 -18.65 -0.38
N GLY A 37 2.78 -19.78 -0.02
CA GLY A 37 3.49 -21.03 0.27
C GLY A 37 4.33 -20.96 1.54
N LEU A 38 3.90 -20.14 2.52
CA LEU A 38 4.60 -19.97 3.79
C LEU A 38 4.03 -20.93 4.84
N SER A 39 4.91 -21.69 5.52
CA SER A 39 4.53 -22.47 6.70
C SER A 39 4.30 -21.55 7.90
N ASP A 40 3.53 -22.03 8.88
CA ASP A 40 3.31 -21.32 10.15
C ASP A 40 4.64 -21.03 10.86
N GLU A 41 5.57 -21.99 10.82
CA GLU A 41 6.91 -21.84 11.38
C GLU A 41 7.65 -20.67 10.74
N LYS A 42 7.64 -20.58 9.40
CA LYS A 42 8.32 -19.52 8.66
C LYS A 42 7.73 -18.13 8.91
N ILE A 43 6.42 -18.03 9.13
CA ILE A 43 5.77 -16.78 9.53
C ILE A 43 6.21 -16.36 10.94
N ARG A 44 6.22 -17.32 11.88
CA ARG A 44 6.60 -17.05 13.28
C ARG A 44 8.07 -16.71 13.44
N SER A 45 8.94 -17.23 12.60
CA SER A 45 10.38 -16.94 12.64
C SER A 45 10.78 -15.61 11.99
N GLY A 46 9.82 -14.83 11.47
CA GLY A 46 10.09 -13.56 10.82
C GLY A 46 10.56 -12.47 11.80
N ASN A 47 11.50 -11.63 11.37
CA ASN A 47 11.90 -10.43 12.12
C ASN A 47 10.84 -9.33 11.93
N LEU A 48 9.78 -9.38 12.73
CA LEU A 48 8.63 -8.46 12.62
C LEU A 48 9.02 -6.97 12.73
N PRO A 49 9.90 -6.53 13.66
CA PRO A 49 10.34 -5.14 13.70
C PRO A 49 10.98 -4.67 12.40
N LEU A 50 11.84 -5.50 11.79
CA LEU A 50 12.48 -5.16 10.53
C LEU A 50 11.47 -5.12 9.38
N ILE A 51 10.60 -6.13 9.28
CA ILE A 51 9.57 -6.22 8.23
C ILE A 51 8.65 -5.00 8.30
N PHE A 52 8.05 -4.74 9.46
CA PHE A 52 7.13 -3.63 9.63
C PHE A 52 7.81 -2.26 9.53
N GLY A 53 9.03 -2.12 10.04
CA GLY A 53 9.80 -0.88 9.89
C GLY A 53 10.09 -0.56 8.42
N LEU A 54 10.55 -1.54 7.64
CA LEU A 54 10.82 -1.36 6.21
C LEU A 54 9.55 -1.16 5.39
N THR A 55 8.46 -1.85 5.72
CA THR A 55 7.15 -1.62 5.09
C THR A 55 6.68 -0.19 5.31
N PHE A 56 6.70 0.29 6.56
CA PHE A 56 6.30 1.66 6.88
C PHE A 56 7.17 2.70 6.16
N LEU A 57 8.49 2.50 6.11
CA LEU A 57 9.39 3.40 5.38
C LEU A 57 9.13 3.41 3.87
N ALA A 58 8.83 2.26 3.26
CA ALA A 58 8.46 2.19 1.85
C ALA A 58 7.14 2.91 1.57
N GLU A 59 6.13 2.71 2.43
CA GLU A 59 4.85 3.41 2.35
C GLU A 59 4.98 4.91 2.57
N LEU A 60 5.91 5.35 3.43
CA LEU A 60 6.21 6.77 3.64
C LEU A 60 6.77 7.42 2.36
N VAL A 61 7.63 6.72 1.61
CA VAL A 61 8.15 7.21 0.32
C VAL A 61 7.01 7.33 -0.70
N ILE A 62 6.09 6.36 -0.72
CA ILE A 62 4.89 6.41 -1.57
C ILE A 62 4.01 7.61 -1.18
N ALA A 63 3.75 7.80 0.12
CA ALA A 63 2.97 8.90 0.67
C ALA A 63 3.55 10.27 0.29
N LEU A 64 4.87 10.45 0.43
CA LEU A 64 5.57 11.67 0.03
C LEU A 64 5.40 11.97 -1.46
N THR A 65 5.51 10.94 -2.30
CA THR A 65 5.36 11.09 -3.76
C THR A 65 3.94 11.51 -4.13
N LEU A 66 2.93 10.84 -3.57
CA LEU A 66 1.54 11.16 -3.84
C LEU A 66 1.17 12.55 -3.29
N TRP A 67 1.58 12.87 -2.06
CA TRP A 67 1.36 14.19 -1.44
C TRP A 67 1.97 15.31 -2.29
N HIS A 68 3.22 15.14 -2.74
CA HIS A 68 3.88 16.10 -3.59
C HIS A 68 3.09 16.37 -4.88
N GLY A 69 2.57 15.32 -5.53
CA GLY A 69 1.74 15.45 -6.72
C GLY A 69 0.44 16.23 -6.46
N ILE A 70 -0.22 15.97 -5.33
CA ILE A 70 -1.45 16.67 -4.92
C ILE A 70 -1.16 18.15 -4.63
N ALA A 71 -0.16 18.44 -3.80
CA ALA A 71 0.21 19.80 -3.40
C ALA A 71 0.67 20.66 -4.60
N ARG A 72 1.22 20.05 -5.65
CA ARG A 72 1.67 20.77 -6.86
C ARG A 72 0.59 20.99 -7.90
N SER A 73 -0.42 20.11 -7.95
CA SER A 73 -1.44 20.13 -9.01
C SER A 73 -2.65 20.98 -8.64
N GLY A 74 -2.90 21.26 -7.36
CA GLY A 74 -4.17 21.87 -6.93
C GLY A 74 -5.36 20.95 -7.24
N ALA A 75 -5.14 19.63 -7.23
CA ALA A 75 -6.12 18.62 -7.61
C ALA A 75 -7.43 18.76 -6.81
N SER A 76 -8.56 18.68 -7.50
CA SER A 76 -9.88 18.55 -6.86
C SER A 76 -9.96 17.27 -6.02
N ASP A 77 -10.91 17.19 -5.11
CA ASP A 77 -11.04 16.04 -4.19
C ASP A 77 -11.24 14.73 -4.94
N ARG A 78 -12.03 14.78 -6.03
CA ARG A 78 -12.20 13.66 -6.95
C ARG A 78 -10.85 13.26 -7.58
N ALA A 79 -10.07 14.24 -8.04
CA ALA A 79 -8.79 13.98 -8.67
C ALA A 79 -7.77 13.37 -7.67
N VAL A 80 -7.77 13.79 -6.40
CA VAL A 80 -6.94 13.17 -5.35
C VAL A 80 -7.23 11.68 -5.22
N MET A 81 -8.50 11.30 -5.11
CA MET A 81 -8.87 9.87 -5.03
C MET A 81 -8.57 9.11 -6.31
N MET A 82 -8.78 9.74 -7.48
CA MET A 82 -8.39 9.14 -8.76
C MET A 82 -6.88 8.92 -8.87
N MET A 83 -6.06 9.86 -8.36
CA MET A 83 -4.61 9.72 -8.32
C MET A 83 -4.20 8.59 -7.39
N ALA A 84 -4.76 8.53 -6.17
CA ALA A 84 -4.42 7.52 -5.18
C ALA A 84 -4.79 6.10 -5.66
N ILE A 85 -6.06 5.89 -6.02
CA ILE A 85 -6.55 4.59 -6.53
C ILE A 85 -5.86 4.26 -7.85
N GLY A 86 -5.68 5.25 -8.72
CA GLY A 86 -4.98 5.09 -10.00
C GLY A 86 -3.55 4.60 -9.81
N PHE A 87 -2.78 5.20 -8.91
CA PHE A 87 -1.41 4.75 -8.63
C PHE A 87 -1.39 3.29 -8.15
N GLY A 88 -2.30 2.91 -7.24
CA GLY A 88 -2.44 1.53 -6.79
C GLY A 88 -2.81 0.57 -7.94
N ALA A 89 -3.83 0.93 -8.73
CA ALA A 89 -4.43 0.04 -9.71
C ALA A 89 -3.70 -0.04 -11.05
N THR A 90 -3.09 1.05 -11.51
CA THR A 90 -2.51 1.17 -12.85
C THR A 90 -0.99 1.28 -12.85
N VAL A 91 -0.35 1.49 -11.70
CA VAL A 91 1.11 1.49 -11.57
C VAL A 91 1.57 0.31 -10.70
N MET A 92 1.12 0.26 -9.45
CA MET A 92 1.63 -0.71 -8.47
C MET A 92 1.15 -2.13 -8.78
N ALA A 93 -0.14 -2.32 -9.07
CA ALA A 93 -0.67 -3.63 -9.42
C ALA A 93 -0.02 -4.21 -10.69
N PRO A 94 0.12 -3.49 -11.83
CA PRO A 94 0.87 -4.01 -12.97
C PRO A 94 2.34 -4.31 -12.67
N ALA A 95 3.02 -3.47 -11.88
CA ALA A 95 4.40 -3.72 -11.47
C ALA A 95 4.52 -5.03 -10.66
N LEU A 96 3.59 -5.30 -9.74
CA LEU A 96 3.50 -6.59 -9.04
C LEU A 96 3.21 -7.73 -10.03
N GLY A 97 2.28 -7.53 -10.96
CA GLY A 97 1.90 -8.51 -11.98
C GLY A 97 3.11 -8.96 -12.81
N ILE A 98 3.92 -8.02 -13.30
CA ILE A 98 5.15 -8.29 -14.05
C ILE A 98 6.10 -9.17 -13.22
N ASN A 99 6.37 -8.79 -11.98
CA ASN A 99 7.22 -9.58 -11.08
C ASN A 99 6.63 -10.97 -10.81
N TYR A 100 5.32 -11.07 -10.62
CA TYR A 100 4.63 -12.31 -10.27
C TYR A 100 4.62 -13.28 -11.45
N LEU A 101 4.56 -12.79 -12.69
CA LEU A 101 4.72 -13.59 -13.89
C LEU A 101 6.12 -14.22 -13.95
N TYR A 102 7.18 -13.44 -13.75
CA TYR A 102 8.55 -13.97 -13.73
C TYR A 102 8.79 -14.95 -12.57
N LEU A 103 8.20 -14.67 -11.41
CA LEU A 103 8.27 -15.52 -10.22
C LEU A 103 7.27 -16.69 -10.24
N ARG A 104 6.46 -16.83 -11.31
CA ARG A 104 5.41 -17.86 -11.47
C ARG A 104 4.47 -17.95 -10.26
N LYS A 105 4.15 -16.80 -9.65
CA LYS A 105 3.20 -16.73 -8.54
C LYS A 105 1.79 -16.99 -9.08
N THR A 106 0.93 -17.51 -8.20
CA THR A 106 -0.46 -17.81 -8.59
C THR A 106 -1.25 -16.52 -8.78
N LEU A 107 -2.26 -16.55 -9.65
CA LEU A 107 -3.22 -15.44 -9.82
C LEU A 107 -3.86 -15.04 -8.48
N ARG A 108 -4.12 -16.01 -7.60
CA ARG A 108 -4.64 -15.75 -6.26
C ARG A 108 -3.70 -14.88 -5.43
N HIS A 109 -2.40 -15.17 -5.43
CA HIS A 109 -1.41 -14.37 -4.71
C HIS A 109 -1.39 -12.94 -5.25
N PHE A 110 -1.37 -12.81 -6.58
CA PHE A 110 -1.43 -11.52 -7.25
C PHE A 110 -2.68 -10.71 -6.84
N LEU A 111 -3.87 -11.29 -6.92
CA LEU A 111 -5.11 -10.57 -6.62
C LEU A 111 -5.20 -10.10 -5.17
N ILE A 112 -4.68 -10.89 -4.22
CA ILE A 112 -4.63 -10.50 -2.81
C ILE A 112 -3.72 -9.29 -2.61
N ASP A 113 -2.52 -9.30 -3.19
CA ASP A 113 -1.55 -8.23 -2.99
C ASP A 113 -1.89 -6.98 -3.79
N ALA A 114 -2.33 -7.12 -5.05
CA ALA A 114 -2.85 -6.01 -5.84
C ALA A 114 -4.04 -5.34 -5.14
N GLY A 115 -4.96 -6.13 -4.58
CA GLY A 115 -6.08 -5.64 -3.78
C GLY A 115 -5.61 -4.84 -2.55
N HIS A 116 -4.62 -5.36 -1.82
CA HIS A 116 -4.00 -4.65 -0.69
C HIS A 116 -3.48 -3.27 -1.11
N PHE A 117 -2.68 -3.19 -2.17
CA PHE A 117 -2.12 -1.93 -2.63
C PHE A 117 -3.21 -0.94 -3.07
N ILE A 118 -4.24 -1.40 -3.77
CA ILE A 118 -5.35 -0.52 -4.19
C ILE A 118 -6.12 0.03 -2.99
N VAL A 119 -6.49 -0.83 -2.04
CA VAL A 119 -7.27 -0.41 -0.85
C VAL A 119 -6.42 0.45 0.09
N GLY A 120 -5.15 0.11 0.27
CA GLY A 120 -4.21 0.88 1.07
C GLY A 120 -3.94 2.27 0.49
N MET A 121 -3.75 2.37 -0.82
CA MET A 121 -3.65 3.65 -1.52
C MET A 121 -4.94 4.45 -1.42
N ALA A 122 -6.11 3.81 -1.52
CA ALA A 122 -7.39 4.49 -1.32
C ALA A 122 -7.53 5.07 0.09
N ALA A 123 -7.12 4.31 1.12
CA ALA A 123 -7.13 4.78 2.51
C ALA A 123 -6.19 5.98 2.71
N MET A 124 -4.97 5.92 2.15
CA MET A 124 -4.01 7.04 2.15
C MET A 124 -4.60 8.28 1.47
N GLY A 125 -5.20 8.13 0.28
CA GLY A 125 -5.85 9.23 -0.43
C GLY A 125 -7.01 9.83 0.37
N GLY A 126 -7.80 9.00 1.05
CA GLY A 126 -8.85 9.44 1.95
C GLY A 126 -8.33 10.28 3.12
N VAL A 127 -7.21 9.89 3.73
CA VAL A 127 -6.56 10.72 4.74
C VAL A 127 -6.07 12.04 4.15
N PHE A 128 -5.44 12.02 2.97
CA PHE A 128 -4.98 13.28 2.36
C PHE A 128 -6.12 14.26 2.08
N LEU A 129 -7.33 13.78 1.75
CA LEU A 129 -8.49 14.66 1.64
C LEU A 129 -8.88 15.34 2.96
N LEU A 130 -8.73 14.64 4.09
CA LEU A 130 -9.10 15.16 5.40
C LEU A 130 -8.09 16.18 5.96
N PHE A 131 -6.86 16.19 5.44
CA PHE A 131 -5.73 16.97 6.00
C PHE A 131 -5.03 17.87 4.97
N ARG A 132 -5.62 18.12 3.79
CA ARG A 132 -5.06 19.02 2.76
C ARG A 132 -5.47 20.47 2.88
#